data_AF-E0WUN4-F1
#
_entry.id   AF-E0WUN4-F1
#
_cell.length_a   1.000
_cell.length_b   1.000
_cell.length_c   1.000
_cell.angle_alpha   90.00
_cell.angle_beta   90.00
_cell.angle_gamma   90.00
#
_symmetry.space_group_name_H-M   'P 1'
#
loop_
_entity.id
_entity.type
_entity.pdbx_description
1 polymer ?
#
loop_
_entity_poly.entity_id
_entity_poly.type
_entity_poly.pdbx_seq_one_letter_code
_entity_poly.pdbx_strand_id
1 'polypeptide(L)'
;MKRRDLKLLQTKKMHLNKEQAEGFYAEHKDRPFFAALIAFMTSGSIMVQVLEAENAVQRHRDIMGATDPEQALPGTLRADFADS
;
A
#
# COMPACT_ATOMS: atom_id res chain seq x y z
N MET A 1 -1.45 -16.17 -10.74
CA MET A 1 -0.80 -15.72 -9.48
C MET A 1 -0.31 -16.94 -8.70
N LYS A 2 1.00 -17.27 -8.75
CA LYS A 2 1.53 -18.40 -7.97
C LYS A 2 1.45 -18.04 -6.49
N ARG A 3 0.80 -18.88 -5.69
CA ARG A 3 0.49 -18.65 -4.26
C ARG A 3 1.72 -18.63 -3.32
N ARG A 4 2.93 -18.35 -3.81
CA ARG A 4 4.20 -18.56 -3.07
C ARG A 4 5.27 -17.47 -3.29
N ASP A 5 4.89 -16.25 -3.65
CA ASP A 5 5.89 -15.19 -3.94
C ASP A 5 6.31 -14.37 -2.71
N LEU A 6 5.47 -14.31 -1.67
CA LEU A 6 5.73 -13.60 -0.42
C LEU A 6 5.20 -14.44 0.75
N LYS A 7 6.04 -14.68 1.76
CA LYS A 7 5.65 -15.32 3.01
C LYS A 7 5.15 -14.26 3.98
N LEU A 8 3.96 -14.48 4.52
CA LEU A 8 3.37 -13.60 5.51
C LEU A 8 3.93 -13.92 6.90
N LEU A 9 4.68 -13.00 7.48
CA LEU A 9 5.25 -13.17 8.83
C LEU A 9 4.32 -12.63 9.91
N GLN A 10 3.68 -11.49 9.65
CA GLN A 10 2.81 -10.83 10.63
C GLN A 10 1.72 -10.03 9.92
N THR A 11 0.55 -9.96 10.56
CA THR A 11 -0.53 -9.05 10.19
C THR A 11 -1.08 -8.33 11.41
N LYS A 12 -1.61 -7.13 11.21
CA LYS A 12 -2.34 -6.39 12.24
C LYS A 12 -3.43 -5.54 11.59
N LYS A 13 -4.68 -5.74 11.99
CA LYS A 13 -5.76 -4.80 11.71
C LYS A 13 -5.68 -3.65 12.71
N MET A 14 -5.64 -2.41 12.23
CA MET A 14 -5.62 -1.23 13.09
C MET A 14 -6.21 0.00 12.40
N HIS A 15 -6.63 0.99 13.18
CA HIS A 15 -6.87 2.35 12.67
C HIS A 15 -5.61 3.18 12.92
N LEU A 16 -5.12 3.85 11.87
CA LEU A 16 -4.10 4.87 12.06
C LEU A 16 -4.74 6.10 12.68
N ASN A 17 -4.09 6.67 13.69
CA ASN A 17 -4.39 8.04 14.09
C ASN A 17 -3.68 9.03 13.16
N LYS A 18 -4.04 10.30 13.24
CA LYS A 18 -3.49 11.37 12.40
C LYS A 18 -1.96 11.48 12.50
N GLU A 19 -1.42 11.46 13.71
CA GLU A 19 0.02 11.58 13.97
C GLU A 19 0.81 10.42 13.35
N GLN A 20 0.30 9.18 13.46
CA GLN A 20 0.91 8.00 12.84
C GLN A 20 0.91 8.10 11.31
N ALA A 21 -0.21 8.53 10.72
CA ALA A 21 -0.31 8.70 9.27
C ALA A 21 0.62 9.83 8.78
N GLU A 22 0.67 10.97 9.47
CA GLU A 22 1.55 12.10 9.15
C GLU A 22 3.02 11.71 9.27
N GLY A 23 3.40 10.97 10.31
CA GLY A 23 4.75 10.44 10.47
C GLY A 23 5.13 9.45 9.37
N PHE A 24 4.21 8.57 8.97
CA PHE A 24 4.45 7.59 7.90
C PHE A 24 4.59 8.24 6.52
N TYR A 25 3.84 9.31 6.25
CA TYR A 25 3.88 10.04 4.97
C TYR A 25 4.67 11.35 5.02
N ALA A 26 5.57 11.52 5.98
CA ALA A 26 6.30 12.78 6.19
C ALA A 26 7.05 13.28 4.94
N GLU A 27 7.52 12.38 4.07
CA GLU A 27 8.15 12.69 2.78
C GLU A 27 7.23 13.45 1.80
N HIS A 28 5.91 13.43 2.03
CA HIS A 28 4.92 14.08 1.19
C HIS A 28 4.31 15.34 1.81
N LYS A 29 4.81 15.81 2.96
CA LYS A 29 4.21 16.93 3.73
C LYS A 29 3.97 18.20 2.90
N ASP A 30 4.85 18.50 1.94
CA ASP A 30 4.80 19.71 1.11
C ASP A 30 4.01 19.50 -0.20
N ARG A 31 3.43 18.30 -0.40
CA ARG A 31 2.66 17.97 -1.60
C ARG A 31 1.21 18.44 -1.43
N PRO A 32 0.56 18.96 -2.49
CA PRO A 32 -0.80 19.51 -2.40
C PRO A 32 -1.85 18.46 -2.00
N PHE A 33 -1.58 17.17 -2.24
CA PHE A 33 -2.47 16.06 -1.89
C PHE A 33 -2.27 15.53 -0.45
N PHE A 34 -1.31 16.04 0.31
CA PHE A 34 -0.92 15.47 1.60
C PHE A 34 -2.10 15.39 2.59
N ALA A 35 -2.83 16.48 2.76
CA ALA A 35 -3.97 16.52 3.68
C ALA A 35 -5.06 15.50 3.31
N ALA A 36 -5.34 15.33 2.00
CA ALA A 36 -6.30 14.36 1.51
C ALA A 36 -5.81 12.91 1.74
N LEU A 37 -4.51 12.66 1.54
CA LEU A 37 -3.89 11.35 1.81
C LEU A 37 -4.01 10.96 3.30
N ILE A 38 -3.72 11.90 4.22
CA ILE A 38 -3.86 11.65 5.65
C ILE A 38 -5.32 11.40 6.04
N ALA A 39 -6.26 12.19 5.50
CA ALA A 39 -7.68 11.99 5.74
C ALA A 39 -8.16 10.61 5.26
N PHE A 40 -7.73 10.19 4.07
CA PHE A 40 -8.05 8.87 3.52
C PHE A 40 -7.49 7.74 4.39
N MET A 41 -6.20 7.80 4.73
CA MET A 41 -5.52 6.75 5.49
C MET A 41 -5.99 6.60 6.95
N THR A 42 -6.67 7.63 7.48
CA THR A 42 -7.26 7.63 8.82
C THR A 42 -8.77 7.40 8.83
N SER A 43 -9.41 7.33 7.66
CA SER A 43 -10.87 7.18 7.52
C SER A 43 -11.43 5.80 7.90
N GLY A 44 -10.56 4.78 8.00
CA GLY A 44 -10.97 3.40 8.24
C GLY A 44 -9.86 2.50 8.76
N SER A 45 -10.22 1.25 9.07
CA SER A 45 -9.26 0.24 9.50
C SER A 45 -8.41 -0.22 8.31
N ILE A 46 -7.11 -0.30 8.54
CA ILE A 46 -6.14 -0.85 7.60
C ILE A 46 -5.65 -2.22 8.07
N MET A 47 -5.12 -3.01 7.13
CA MET A 47 -4.38 -4.24 7.41
C MET A 47 -2.89 -3.99 7.15
N VAL A 48 -2.08 -3.94 8.19
CA VAL A 48 -0.62 -3.83 8.09
C VAL A 48 -0.03 -5.24 8.03
N GLN A 49 0.97 -5.46 7.17
CA GLN A 49 1.56 -6.78 6.95
C GLN A 49 3.09 -6.70 6.92
N VAL A 50 3.76 -7.75 7.40
CA VAL A 50 5.20 -7.97 7.23
C VAL A 50 5.38 -9.17 6.32
N LEU A 51 6.09 -8.96 5.21
CA LEU A 51 6.23 -9.93 4.12
C LEU A 51 7.71 -10.28 3.92
N GLU A 52 8.00 -11.57 3.73
CA GLU A 52 9.35 -12.12 3.57
C GLU A 52 9.47 -12.88 2.25
N ALA A 53 10.54 -12.60 1.50
CA ALA A 53 11.01 -13.36 0.35
C ALA A 53 12.40 -12.84 -0.06
N GLU A 54 13.11 -13.61 -0.88
CA GLU A 54 14.22 -13.06 -1.65
C GLU A 54 13.71 -11.97 -2.60
N ASN A 55 14.33 -10.78 -2.56
CA ASN A 55 13.86 -9.59 -3.31
C ASN A 55 12.40 -9.19 -3.01
N ALA A 56 11.93 -9.37 -1.77
CA ALA A 56 10.54 -9.10 -1.36
C ALA A 56 10.02 -7.71 -1.75
N VAL A 57 10.85 -6.66 -1.65
CA VAL A 57 10.45 -5.29 -2.01
C VAL A 57 10.08 -5.19 -3.49
N GLN A 58 10.94 -5.68 -4.39
CA GLN A 58 10.68 -5.62 -5.82
C GLN A 58 9.48 -6.50 -6.19
N ARG A 59 9.43 -7.73 -5.66
CA ARG A 59 8.30 -8.64 -5.90
C ARG A 59 6.98 -8.03 -5.46
N HIS A 60 6.94 -7.38 -4.30
CA HIS A 60 5.74 -6.69 -3.84
C HIS A 60 5.34 -5.55 -4.78
N ARG A 61 6.30 -4.77 -5.29
CA ARG A 61 6.02 -3.72 -6.29
C ARG A 61 5.45 -4.31 -7.59
N ASP A 62 5.98 -5.42 -8.05
CA ASP A 62 5.50 -6.10 -9.26
C ASP A 62 4.07 -6.63 -9.08
N ILE A 63 3.75 -7.18 -7.90
CA ILE A 63 2.40 -7.63 -7.55
C ILE A 63 1.42 -6.46 -7.47
N MET A 64 1.85 -5.33 -6.90
CA MET A 64 1.01 -4.13 -6.79
C MET A 64 0.69 -3.52 -8.15
N GLY A 65 1.63 -3.53 -9.10
CA GLY A 65 1.50 -2.83 -10.38
C GLY A 65 1.82 -1.33 -10.27
N ALA A 66 1.70 -0.61 -11.40
CA ALA A 66 1.95 0.83 -11.48
C ALA A 66 1.11 1.61 -10.45
N THR A 67 1.61 2.76 -9.96
CA THR A 67 0.87 3.57 -8.97
C THR A 67 -0.46 4.07 -9.49
N ASP A 68 -0.49 4.42 -10.77
CA ASP A 68 -1.70 4.74 -11.53
C ASP A 68 -2.36 3.42 -12.00
N PRO A 69 -3.58 3.08 -11.54
CA PRO A 69 -4.28 1.87 -11.94
C PRO A 69 -4.49 1.77 -13.46
N GLU A 70 -4.70 2.89 -14.16
CA GLU A 70 -4.91 2.90 -15.62
C GLU A 70 -3.65 2.47 -16.39
N GLN A 71 -2.47 2.61 -15.76
CA GLN A 71 -1.18 2.19 -16.31
C GLN A 71 -0.72 0.82 -15.79
N ALA A 72 -1.50 0.19 -14.91
CA ALA A 72 -1.14 -1.09 -14.31
C ALA A 72 -1.48 -2.25 -15.27
N LEU A 73 -0.58 -3.24 -15.35
CA LEU A 73 -0.77 -4.39 -16.22
C LEU A 73 -1.88 -5.31 -15.67
N PRO A 74 -2.69 -5.96 -16.53
CA PRO A 74 -3.71 -6.92 -16.11
C PRO A 74 -3.15 -8.01 -15.19
N GLY A 75 -3.85 -8.33 -14.11
CA GLY A 75 -3.42 -9.33 -13.12
C GLY A 75 -2.51 -8.78 -12.01
N THR A 76 -2.31 -7.46 -11.95
CA THR A 76 -1.72 -6.77 -10.78
C THR A 76 -2.83 -6.25 -9.87
N LEU A 77 -2.53 -6.08 -8.58
CA LEU A 77 -3.57 -5.71 -7.59
C LEU A 77 -4.23 -4.37 -7.90
N ARG A 78 -3.49 -3.38 -8.40
CA ARG A 78 -4.08 -2.07 -8.74
C ARG A 78 -4.93 -2.12 -10.00
N ALA A 79 -4.53 -2.88 -11.02
CA ALA A 79 -5.37 -3.07 -12.21
C ALA A 79 -6.68 -3.79 -11.88
N ASP A 80 -6.62 -4.77 -10.96
CA ASP A 80 -7.76 -5.65 -10.68
C ASP A 80 -8.72 -5.07 -9.61
N PHE A 81 -8.25 -4.19 -8.71
CA PHE A 81 -9.01 -3.79 -7.52
C PHE A 81 -8.95 -2.30 -7.13
N ALA A 82 -8.13 -1.47 -7.77
CA ALA A 82 -8.09 -0.05 -7.45
C ALA A 82 -9.02 0.73 -8.38
N ASP A 83 -9.81 1.63 -7.80
CA ASP A 83 -10.59 2.62 -8.54
C ASP A 83 -9.78 3.91 -8.72
N SER A 84 -10.07 4.64 -9.80
CA SER A 84 -9.46 5.95 -10.14
C SER A 84 -10.28 7.12 -9.61
#